data_AF-A0A523Y2Z7-F1
#
_entry.id   AF-A0A523Y2Z7-F1
#
_cell.length_a   1.000
_cell.length_b   1.000
_cell.length_c   1.000
_cell.angle_alpha   90.00
_cell.angle_beta   90.00
_cell.angle_gamma   90.00
#
_symmetry.space_group_name_H-M   'P 1'
#
loop_
_entity.id
_entity.type
_entity.pdbx_description
1 polymer ?
#
loop_
_entity_poly.entity_id
_entity_poly.type
_entity_poly.pdbx_seq_one_letter_code
_entity_poly.pdbx_strand_id
1 'polypeptide(L)'
;MIRESIKKVVSGEDLSEAEMEKTMKEVVTGKATPAQIGSFITALRMKGETVEEILGAAKAIKAKAVKMHLNNHLVNIDRDEINLEEETMIDTSGPGGDGTNIFNVS
;
A
#
# COMPACT_ATOMS: atom_id res chain seq x y z
N MET A 1 -5.16 14.90 11.28
CA MET A 1 -4.40 15.05 10.02
C MET A 1 -5.29 14.85 8.81
N ILE A 2 -6.16 13.84 8.79
CA ILE A 2 -6.98 13.55 7.60
C ILE A 2 -7.92 14.70 7.22
N ARG A 3 -8.41 15.49 8.18
CA ARG A 3 -9.25 16.66 7.89
C ARG A 3 -8.48 17.74 7.13
N GLU A 4 -7.26 18.03 7.58
CA GLU A 4 -6.37 18.99 6.94
C GLU A 4 -5.96 18.51 5.54
N SER A 5 -5.65 17.23 5.41
CA SER A 5 -5.31 16.59 4.14
C SER A 5 -6.47 16.67 3.16
N ILE A 6 -7.69 16.27 3.55
CA ILE A 6 -8.91 16.40 2.71
C ILE A 6 -9.04 17.82 2.17
N LYS A 7 -8.85 18.85 3.02
CA LYS A 7 -8.94 20.24 2.58
C LYS A 7 -7.94 20.56 1.46
N LYS A 8 -6.68 20.14 1.60
CA LYS A 8 -5.65 20.34 0.57
C LYS A 8 -5.97 19.62 -0.74
N VAL A 9 -6.28 18.32 -0.68
CA VAL A 9 -6.53 17.54 -1.91
C VAL A 9 -7.77 18.01 -2.65
N VAL A 10 -8.82 18.44 -1.93
CA VAL A 10 -10.01 19.04 -2.56
C VAL A 10 -9.67 20.36 -3.27
N SER A 11 -8.68 21.09 -2.78
CA SER A 11 -8.14 22.30 -3.44
C SER A 11 -7.15 22.00 -4.59
N GLY A 12 -6.90 20.73 -4.89
CA GLY A 12 -5.93 20.32 -5.92
C GLY A 12 -4.48 20.44 -5.48
N GLU A 13 -4.21 20.61 -4.19
CA GLU A 13 -2.86 20.66 -3.64
C GLU A 13 -2.35 19.26 -3.32
N ASP A 14 -1.09 19.01 -3.67
CA ASP A 14 -0.40 17.75 -3.35
C ASP A 14 -0.03 17.67 -1.86
N LEU A 15 -0.07 16.46 -1.33
CA LEU A 15 0.49 16.17 -0.02
C LEU A 15 1.96 15.75 -0.17
N SER A 16 2.80 16.24 0.74
CA SER A 16 4.13 15.67 0.90
C SER A 16 4.05 14.21 1.38
N GLU A 17 5.10 13.44 1.14
CA GLU A 17 5.21 12.05 1.61
C GLU A 17 4.90 11.92 3.12
N ALA A 18 5.43 12.84 3.94
CA ALA A 18 5.22 12.85 5.38
C ALA A 18 3.78 13.19 5.80
N GLU A 19 3.10 14.08 5.06
CA GLU A 19 1.69 14.39 5.29
C GLU A 19 0.82 13.20 4.94
N MET A 20 1.10 12.54 3.82
CA MET A 20 0.39 11.35 3.39
C MET A 20 0.61 10.18 4.37
N GLU A 21 1.84 9.94 4.82
CA GLU A 21 2.13 8.89 5.81
C GLU A 21 1.35 9.13 7.12
N LYS A 22 1.33 10.36 7.62
CA LYS A 22 0.55 10.72 8.83
C LYS A 22 -0.95 10.56 8.61
N THR A 23 -1.45 10.92 7.43
CA THR A 23 -2.86 10.79 7.07
C THR A 23 -3.27 9.33 7.01
N MET A 24 -2.51 8.51 6.28
CA MET A 24 -2.76 7.08 6.15
C MET A 24 -2.56 6.33 7.46
N LYS A 25 -1.70 6.82 8.37
CA LYS A 25 -1.62 6.28 9.73
C LYS A 25 -2.94 6.44 10.49
N GLU A 26 -3.65 7.55 10.36
CA GLU A 26 -4.99 7.72 10.95
C GLU A 26 -6.00 6.74 10.33
N VAL A 27 -5.90 6.48 9.02
CA VAL A 27 -6.75 5.51 8.30
C VAL A 27 -6.50 4.08 8.79
N VAL A 28 -5.26 3.58 8.70
CA VAL A 28 -4.93 2.18 9.03
C VAL A 28 -5.00 1.87 10.53
N THR A 29 -5.07 2.89 11.39
CA THR A 29 -5.29 2.72 12.83
C THR A 29 -6.75 2.89 13.24
N GLY A 30 -7.67 3.08 12.29
CA GLY A 30 -9.10 3.20 12.56
C GLY A 30 -9.52 4.51 13.21
N LYS A 31 -8.70 5.56 13.13
CA LYS A 31 -9.00 6.89 13.69
C LYS A 31 -9.80 7.78 12.74
N ALA A 32 -9.84 7.44 11.45
CA ALA A 32 -10.64 8.12 10.44
C ALA A 32 -12.03 7.47 10.31
N THR A 33 -13.07 8.29 10.16
CA THR A 33 -14.43 7.79 9.91
C THR A 33 -14.59 7.32 8.45
N PRO A 34 -15.58 6.44 8.15
CA PRO A 34 -15.85 6.03 6.78
C PRO A 34 -16.09 7.21 5.82
N ALA A 35 -16.77 8.26 6.30
CA ALA A 35 -17.02 9.46 5.50
C ALA A 35 -15.74 10.24 5.18
N GLN A 36 -14.80 10.32 6.13
CA GLN A 36 -13.49 10.95 5.92
C GLN A 36 -12.64 10.14 4.93
N ILE A 37 -12.63 8.81 5.07
CA ILE A 37 -11.90 7.93 4.15
C ILE A 37 -12.46 8.07 2.73
N GLY A 38 -13.79 7.98 2.56
CA GLY A 38 -14.46 8.16 1.27
C GLY A 38 -14.15 9.52 0.65
N SER A 39 -14.28 10.61 1.43
CA SER A 39 -13.94 11.96 0.96
C SER A 39 -12.48 12.07 0.52
N PHE A 40 -11.56 11.48 1.27
CA PHE A 40 -10.13 11.56 1.00
C PHE A 40 -9.74 10.82 -0.29
N ILE A 41 -10.18 9.56 -0.44
CA ILE A 41 -9.83 8.75 -1.63
C ILE A 41 -10.50 9.27 -2.90
N THR A 42 -11.72 9.81 -2.81
CA THR A 42 -12.38 10.44 -3.96
C THR A 42 -11.66 11.71 -4.37
N ALA A 43 -11.29 12.58 -3.42
CA ALA A 43 -10.56 13.81 -3.72
C ALA A 43 -9.17 13.53 -4.32
N LEU A 44 -8.43 12.55 -3.78
CA LEU A 44 -7.16 12.08 -4.33
C LEU A 44 -7.30 11.64 -5.79
N ARG A 45 -8.30 10.79 -6.09
CA ARG A 45 -8.55 10.34 -7.45
C ARG A 45 -8.90 11.48 -8.40
N MET A 46 -9.68 12.45 -7.94
CA MET A 46 -10.05 13.61 -8.75
C MET A 46 -8.86 14.53 -9.03
N LYS A 47 -7.97 14.72 -8.04
CA LYS A 47 -6.72 15.49 -8.20
C LYS A 47 -5.73 14.77 -9.11
N GLY A 48 -5.66 13.44 -8.98
CA GLY A 48 -4.56 12.61 -9.48
C GLY A 48 -3.50 12.43 -8.40
N GLU A 49 -3.16 11.19 -8.09
CA GLU A 49 -2.19 10.82 -7.05
C GLU A 49 -0.73 11.05 -7.53
N THR A 50 0.14 11.59 -6.66
CA THR A 50 1.58 11.74 -6.94
C THR A 50 2.40 10.55 -6.44
N VAL A 51 3.67 10.47 -6.86
CA VAL A 51 4.61 9.43 -6.40
C VAL A 51 4.85 9.53 -4.89
N GLU A 52 5.02 10.74 -4.36
CA GLU A 52 5.23 11.01 -2.95
C GLU A 52 4.02 10.58 -2.11
N GLU A 53 2.81 10.82 -2.62
CA GLU A 53 1.56 10.39 -2.02
C GLU A 53 1.47 8.86 -1.99
N ILE A 54 1.72 8.20 -3.11
CA ILE A 54 1.71 6.73 -3.18
C ILE A 54 2.76 6.13 -2.22
N LEU A 55 3.97 6.70 -2.19
CA LEU A 55 5.06 6.26 -1.33
C LEU A 55 4.72 6.43 0.17
N GLY A 56 4.19 7.58 0.56
CA GLY A 56 3.77 7.85 1.94
C GLY A 56 2.66 6.91 2.40
N ALA A 57 1.70 6.62 1.52
CA ALA A 57 0.64 5.65 1.81
C ALA A 57 1.18 4.23 1.98
N ALA A 58 2.07 3.78 1.09
CA ALA A 58 2.71 2.48 1.16
C ALA A 58 3.54 2.31 2.45
N LYS A 59 4.28 3.34 2.88
CA LYS A 59 5.02 3.34 4.15
C LYS A 59 4.10 3.15 5.35
N ALA A 60 2.99 3.89 5.42
CA ALA A 60 2.03 3.78 6.52
C ALA A 60 1.40 2.38 6.61
N ILE A 61 1.02 1.80 5.46
CA ILE A 61 0.45 0.45 5.40
C ILE A 61 1.50 -0.60 5.81
N LYS A 62 2.71 -0.52 5.25
CA LYS A 62 3.83 -1.44 5.56
C LYS A 62 4.21 -1.40 7.04
N ALA A 63 4.13 -0.23 7.68
CA ALA A 63 4.41 -0.09 9.11
C ALA A 63 3.40 -0.82 10.00
N LYS A 64 2.16 -1.06 9.52
CA LYS A 64 1.11 -1.76 10.26
C LYS A 64 0.98 -3.24 9.88
N ALA A 65 1.54 -3.65 8.75
CA ALA A 65 1.55 -5.04 8.30
C ALA A 65 2.29 -5.97 9.28
N VAL A 66 1.84 -7.23 9.36
CA VAL A 66 2.53 -8.27 10.12
C VAL A 66 3.82 -8.63 9.37
N LYS A 67 4.95 -8.58 10.07
CA LYS A 67 6.25 -8.95 9.50
C LYS A 67 6.49 -10.45 9.69
N MET A 68 6.74 -11.15 8.60
CA MET A 68 7.23 -12.53 8.62
C MET A 68 8.75 -12.52 8.75
N HIS A 69 9.28 -13.25 9.74
CA HIS A 69 10.71 -13.44 9.92
C HIS A 69 11.05 -14.81 9.36
N LEU A 70 11.76 -14.84 8.24
CA LEU A 70 12.01 -16.07 7.46
C LEU A 70 13.34 -16.77 7.82
N ASN A 71 14.11 -16.18 8.73
CA ASN A 71 15.41 -16.65 9.20
C ASN A 71 15.34 -17.77 10.26
N ASN A 72 14.23 -18.51 10.34
CA ASN A 72 13.94 -19.49 11.39
C ASN A 72 13.49 -20.85 10.83
N HIS A 73 13.84 -21.19 9.59
CA HIS A 73 13.45 -22.43 8.92
C HIS A 73 11.94 -22.65 8.76
N LEU A 74 11.12 -21.58 8.87
CA LEU A 74 9.66 -21.67 8.62
C LEU A 74 9.32 -22.07 7.18
N VAL A 75 10.23 -21.81 6.23
CA VAL A 75 10.10 -22.22 4.83
C VAL A 75 11.12 -23.32 4.59
N ASN A 76 10.65 -24.56 4.50
CA ASN A 76 11.49 -25.71 4.16
C ASN A 76 11.20 -26.05 2.69
N ILE A 77 12.09 -25.63 1.80
CA ILE A 77 12.01 -25.96 0.37
C ILE A 77 12.75 -27.28 0.19
N ASP A 78 12.09 -28.29 -0.35
CA ASP A 78 12.69 -29.61 -0.60
C ASP A 78 13.87 -29.45 -1.58
N ARG A 79 15.09 -29.81 -1.14
CA ARG A 79 16.36 -29.30 -1.70
C ARG A 79 17.01 -30.24 -2.72
N ASP A 80 16.32 -31.28 -3.18
CA ASP A 80 16.98 -32.35 -3.95
C ASP A 80 17.45 -31.91 -5.36
N GLU A 81 16.92 -30.82 -5.94
CA GLU A 81 17.25 -30.41 -7.32
C GLU A 81 17.57 -28.92 -7.55
N ILE A 82 17.57 -28.06 -6.51
CA ILE A 82 17.76 -26.60 -6.71
C ILE A 82 19.07 -26.13 -6.07
N ASN A 83 20.12 -26.01 -6.91
CA ASN A 83 21.34 -25.28 -6.58
C ASN A 83 21.09 -23.76 -6.70
N LEU A 84 20.65 -23.13 -5.61
CA LEU A 84 20.63 -21.66 -5.49
C LEU A 84 21.31 -21.28 -4.18
N GLU A 85 22.49 -20.65 -4.27
CA GLU A 85 23.24 -20.15 -3.12
C GLU A 85 22.53 -18.97 -2.41
N GLU A 86 21.48 -18.40 -3.03
CA GLU A 86 20.59 -17.43 -2.41
C GLU A 86 19.12 -17.68 -2.81
N GLU A 87 18.25 -17.81 -1.82
CA GLU A 87 16.81 -17.99 -1.99
C GLU A 87 16.19 -16.72 -2.59
N THR A 88 15.79 -16.76 -3.87
CA THR A 88 15.13 -15.62 -4.52
C THR A 88 13.64 -15.65 -4.23
N MET A 89 13.14 -14.66 -3.48
CA MET A 89 11.70 -14.42 -3.32
C MET A 89 11.20 -13.45 -4.39
N ILE A 90 10.14 -13.84 -5.10
CA ILE A 90 9.50 -13.03 -6.15
C ILE A 90 8.01 -12.84 -5.82
N ASP A 91 7.48 -11.66 -6.14
CA ASP A 91 6.05 -11.35 -6.09
C ASP A 91 5.54 -11.18 -7.53
N THR A 92 4.53 -11.95 -7.92
CA THR A 92 3.92 -11.93 -9.26
C THR A 92 2.60 -11.14 -9.30
N SER A 93 2.22 -10.50 -8.20
CA SER A 93 0.94 -9.81 -8.09
C SER A 93 0.83 -8.57 -8.99
N GLY A 94 -0.37 -8.35 -9.50
CA GLY A 94 -0.73 -7.17 -10.28
C GLY A 94 -1.85 -6.37 -9.60
N PRO A 95 -2.05 -5.10 -10.00
CA PRO A 95 -3.13 -4.26 -9.47
C PRO A 95 -4.53 -4.77 -9.84
N GLY A 96 -4.65 -5.60 -10.89
CA GLY A 96 -5.91 -6.07 -11.44
C GLY A 96 -6.77 -4.92 -12.02
N GLY A 97 -8.06 -5.20 -12.24
CA GLY A 97 -9.03 -4.18 -12.68
C GLY A 97 -8.98 -3.81 -14.17
N ASP A 98 -8.32 -4.64 -14.98
CA ASP A 98 -8.25 -4.50 -16.45
C ASP A 98 -9.56 -4.90 -17.18
N GLY A 99 -10.51 -5.50 -16.47
CA GLY A 99 -11.84 -5.87 -16.99
C GLY A 99 -11.83 -7.08 -17.93
N THR A 100 -10.73 -7.84 -17.98
CA THR A 100 -10.55 -8.92 -18.96
C THR A 100 -11.20 -10.25 -18.55
N ASN A 101 -11.72 -10.35 -17.31
CA ASN A 101 -12.36 -11.56 -16.75
C ASN A 101 -11.50 -12.83 -16.86
N ILE A 102 -10.18 -12.68 -16.83
CA ILE A 102 -9.25 -13.80 -16.80
C ILE A 102 -9.13 -14.36 -15.37
N PHE A 103 -9.14 -15.67 -15.25
CA PHE A 103 -9.07 -16.36 -13.96
C PHE A 103 -7.63 -16.76 -13.62
N ASN A 104 -7.17 -16.34 -12.44
CA ASN A 104 -5.96 -16.82 -11.75
C ASN A 104 -4.74 -17.10 -12.66
N VAL A 105 -4.32 -16.09 -13.42
CA VAL A 105 -3.17 -16.20 -14.32
C VAL A 105 -1.83 -15.91 -13.61
N SER A 106 -1.84 -14.99 -12.64
CA SER A 106 -0.69 -14.53 -11.84
C SER A 106 -0.31 -15.47 -10.71
#